data_AF-A0A1X6P586-F1
#
_entry.id   AF-A0A1X6P586-F1
#
_cell.length_a   1.000
_cell.length_b   1.000
_cell.length_c   1.000
_cell.angle_alpha   90.00
_cell.angle_beta   90.00
_cell.angle_gamma   90.00
#
_symmetry.space_group_name_H-M   'P 1'
#
loop_
_entity.id
_entity.type
_entity.pdbx_description
1 polymer ?
#
loop_
_entity_poly.entity_id
_entity_poly.type
_entity_poly.pdbx_seq_one_letter_code
_entity_poly.pdbx_strand_id
1 'polypeptide(L)'
;MADVYVPDLDTLRMGGVDVDGVRRAVQLILTSDYQFTTTWCGHLGASSKMPCQRCPAMTRLTKTNGELISIYGNMQNGSGAGGKPRTIDHFKQMADAYADGGNDTLSTPLTLEEHLSIEDRPLLIIDPSHIAPMPLHLTLGISVYLLRLGIEAVYFLRGRVPAATYAENLANTLRQSVGVAPTPYFNGAFEGRQCQRIGQRLSMVCELLAAFVPAAVSKSYNESCATWQRILPILTRAGDVSSDEASGGGSRGGARRPVPIGGRWRFAVVGRDCPATHAWAWVAAR
;
A
#
# COMPACT_ATOMS: atom_id res chain seq x y z
N MET A 1 -20.90 -11.36 6.05
CA MET A 1 -20.03 -11.15 7.24
C MET A 1 -19.99 -9.68 7.62
N ALA A 2 -19.78 -8.76 6.68
CA ALA A 2 -19.77 -7.32 6.95
C ALA A 2 -21.13 -6.77 7.46
N ASP A 3 -22.25 -7.28 6.94
CA ASP A 3 -23.60 -6.81 7.30
C ASP A 3 -23.93 -6.91 8.80
N VAL A 4 -23.22 -7.78 9.52
CA VAL A 4 -23.35 -7.96 10.97
C VAL A 4 -22.63 -6.85 11.74
N TYR A 5 -21.50 -6.35 11.23
CA TYR A 5 -20.62 -5.43 11.96
C TYR A 5 -20.78 -3.97 11.54
N VAL A 6 -21.20 -3.71 10.30
CA VAL A 6 -21.36 -2.34 9.78
C VAL A 6 -22.32 -1.50 10.63
N PRO A 7 -23.52 -2.00 11.03
CA PRO A 7 -24.43 -1.21 11.87
C PRO A 7 -23.82 -0.80 13.22
N ASP A 8 -23.06 -1.71 13.85
CA ASP A 8 -22.39 -1.43 15.12
C ASP A 8 -21.27 -0.39 14.96
N LEU A 9 -20.47 -0.53 13.90
CA LEU A 9 -19.41 0.44 13.57
C LEU A 9 -19.98 1.82 13.26
N ASP A 10 -21.08 1.90 12.51
CA ASP A 10 -21.77 3.17 12.24
C ASP A 10 -22.39 3.76 13.51
N THR A 11 -22.98 2.93 14.36
CA THR A 11 -23.50 3.36 15.67
C THR A 11 -22.39 3.94 16.54
N LEU A 12 -21.22 3.29 16.60
CA LEU A 12 -20.06 3.81 17.33
C LEU A 12 -19.55 5.12 16.74
N ARG A 13 -19.44 5.20 15.41
CA ARG A 13 -18.94 6.38 14.70
C ARG A 13 -19.85 7.59 14.86
N MET A 14 -21.16 7.39 14.74
CA MET A 14 -22.16 8.45 14.74
C MET A 14 -22.63 8.80 16.16
N GLY A 15 -22.73 7.80 17.02
CA GLY A 15 -23.28 7.91 18.36
C GLY A 15 -22.24 8.03 19.47
N GLY A 16 -20.97 7.71 19.22
CA GLY A 16 -19.92 7.68 20.23
C GLY A 16 -20.07 6.53 21.23
N VAL A 17 -19.22 6.51 22.26
CA VAL A 17 -19.19 5.49 23.32
C VAL A 17 -19.35 6.12 24.70
N ASP A 18 -20.09 5.47 25.59
CA ASP A 18 -20.20 5.92 26.99
C ASP A 18 -18.96 5.49 27.78
N VAL A 19 -18.31 6.46 28.45
CA VAL A 19 -17.15 6.23 29.31
C VAL A 19 -17.40 7.00 30.60
N ASP A 20 -17.54 6.28 31.72
CA ASP A 20 -17.84 6.82 33.04
C ASP A 20 -19.10 7.71 33.07
N GLY A 21 -20.16 7.31 32.36
CA GLY A 21 -21.42 8.06 32.29
C GLY A 21 -21.37 9.30 31.38
N VAL A 22 -20.27 9.49 30.66
CA VAL A 22 -20.09 10.59 29.72
C VAL A 22 -19.95 10.04 28.30
N ARG A 23 -20.77 10.56 27.38
CA ARG A 23 -20.66 10.21 25.96
C ARG A 23 -19.42 10.83 25.33
N ARG A 24 -18.55 10.00 24.75
CA ARG A 24 -17.32 10.40 24.05
C ARG A 24 -17.44 10.16 22.55
N ALA A 25 -16.97 11.11 21.75
CA ALA A 25 -16.88 10.94 20.30
C ALA A 25 -15.82 9.87 19.95
N VAL A 26 -16.10 9.10 18.90
CA VAL A 26 -15.20 8.04 18.42
C VAL A 26 -14.70 8.40 17.03
N GLN A 27 -13.38 8.31 16.82
CA GLN A 27 -12.79 8.33 15.50
C GLN A 27 -12.37 6.91 15.12
N LEU A 28 -13.06 6.34 14.12
CA LEU A 28 -12.67 5.04 13.56
C LEU A 28 -11.50 5.22 12.60
N ILE A 29 -10.47 4.39 12.76
CA ILE A 29 -9.34 4.28 11.86
C ILE A 29 -9.35 2.88 11.24
N LEU A 30 -9.48 2.80 9.91
CA LEU A 30 -9.49 1.52 9.20
C LEU A 30 -8.06 1.05 8.94
N THR A 31 -7.73 -0.16 9.42
CA THR A 31 -6.45 -0.81 9.16
C THR A 31 -6.65 -2.32 8.98
N SER A 32 -5.99 -2.90 7.98
CA SER A 32 -5.90 -4.34 7.77
C SER A 32 -4.91 -4.58 6.62
N ASP A 33 -4.94 -5.75 5.99
CA ASP A 33 -4.36 -5.92 4.67
C ASP A 33 -5.09 -5.10 3.60
N TYR A 34 -4.37 -4.81 2.52
CA TYR A 34 -4.86 -3.94 1.46
C TYR A 34 -6.10 -4.54 0.77
N GLN A 35 -6.13 -5.85 0.55
CA GLN A 35 -7.27 -6.51 -0.07
C GLN A 35 -8.53 -6.36 0.79
N PHE A 36 -8.43 -6.63 2.09
CA PHE A 36 -9.51 -6.45 3.06
C PHE A 36 -10.03 -5.02 3.04
N THR A 37 -9.14 -4.03 3.23
CA THR A 37 -9.59 -2.63 3.28
C THR A 37 -10.22 -2.20 1.96
N THR A 38 -9.72 -2.67 0.81
CA THR A 38 -10.33 -2.34 -0.50
C THR A 38 -11.70 -2.96 -0.67
N THR A 39 -11.89 -4.22 -0.26
CA THR A 39 -13.20 -4.87 -0.30
C THR A 39 -14.22 -4.15 0.57
N TRP A 40 -13.86 -3.73 1.78
CA TRP A 40 -14.77 -2.99 2.67
C TRP A 40 -15.14 -1.60 2.14
N CYS A 41 -14.24 -0.99 1.37
CA CYS A 41 -14.49 0.30 0.71
C CYS A 41 -15.12 0.16 -0.68
N GLY A 42 -15.46 -1.05 -1.14
CA GLY A 42 -16.00 -1.26 -2.50
C GLY A 42 -14.99 -1.01 -3.63
N HIS A 43 -13.70 -0.97 -3.31
CA HIS A 43 -12.62 -0.56 -4.21
C HIS A 43 -12.02 -1.78 -4.92
N LEU A 44 -11.75 -1.66 -6.23
CA LEU A 44 -11.28 -2.75 -7.11
C LEU A 44 -9.89 -3.34 -6.73
N GLY A 45 -9.17 -2.67 -5.84
CA GLY A 45 -7.92 -3.18 -5.30
C GLY A 45 -6.68 -2.78 -6.09
N ALA A 46 -5.66 -3.64 -6.12
CA ALA A 46 -4.29 -3.26 -6.51
C ALA A 46 -4.12 -3.17 -8.03
N SER A 47 -4.96 -3.88 -8.76
CA SER A 47 -4.99 -3.92 -10.22
C SER A 47 -5.80 -2.77 -10.83
N SER A 48 -6.41 -1.90 -10.01
CA SER A 48 -7.21 -0.80 -10.52
C SER A 48 -6.32 0.25 -11.20
N LYS A 49 -6.97 1.10 -12.01
CA LYS A 49 -6.30 2.26 -12.63
C LYS A 49 -5.97 3.35 -11.61
N MET A 50 -6.70 3.41 -10.50
CA MET A 50 -6.55 4.38 -9.41
C MET A 50 -6.43 3.67 -8.05
N PRO A 51 -5.30 2.98 -7.76
CA PRO A 51 -5.20 2.01 -6.67
C PRO A 51 -5.05 2.67 -5.29
N CYS A 52 -4.92 3.98 -5.20
CA CYS A 52 -4.87 4.62 -3.89
C CYS A 52 -6.30 4.70 -3.30
N GLN A 53 -6.48 4.15 -2.10
CA GLN A 53 -7.74 4.28 -1.36
C GLN A 53 -7.97 5.70 -0.82
N ARG A 54 -6.93 6.56 -0.82
CA ARG A 54 -7.01 7.93 -0.34
C ARG A 54 -7.27 8.96 -1.43
N CYS A 55 -6.79 8.72 -2.65
CA CYS A 55 -6.93 9.64 -3.78
C CYS A 55 -7.11 8.86 -5.10
N PRO A 56 -7.70 9.45 -6.14
CA PRO A 56 -7.89 8.81 -7.43
C PRO A 56 -6.63 8.86 -8.31
N ALA A 57 -5.44 9.07 -7.73
CA ALA A 57 -4.21 9.15 -8.51
C ALA A 57 -3.98 7.88 -9.32
N MET A 58 -3.63 8.06 -10.59
CA MET A 58 -3.48 6.95 -11.53
C MET A 58 -2.21 6.16 -11.22
N THR A 59 -2.26 4.83 -11.37
CA THR A 59 -1.15 3.91 -11.07
C THR A 59 0.14 4.30 -11.79
N ARG A 60 0.02 4.64 -13.08
CA ARG A 60 1.16 4.99 -13.94
C ARG A 60 0.70 5.75 -15.17
N LEU A 61 1.63 6.54 -15.73
CA LEU A 61 1.47 7.10 -17.06
C LEU A 61 1.56 6.00 -18.12
N THR A 62 0.65 6.05 -19.10
CA THR A 62 0.67 5.23 -20.31
C THR A 62 0.59 6.14 -21.54
N LYS A 63 0.74 5.55 -22.73
CA LYS A 63 0.61 6.29 -24.00
C LYS A 63 -0.78 6.91 -24.22
N THR A 64 -1.79 6.46 -23.47
CA THR A 64 -3.20 6.76 -23.76
C THR A 64 -3.94 7.48 -22.63
N ASN A 65 -3.34 7.63 -21.44
CA ASN A 65 -4.03 8.20 -20.27
C ASN A 65 -3.48 9.56 -19.81
N GLY A 66 -2.73 10.26 -20.66
CA GLY A 66 -2.08 11.54 -20.31
C GLY A 66 -3.05 12.61 -19.81
N GLU A 67 -4.25 12.68 -20.41
CA GLU A 67 -5.32 13.60 -19.97
C GLU A 67 -5.88 13.21 -18.59
N LEU A 68 -6.08 11.92 -18.34
CA LEU A 68 -6.52 11.47 -17.00
C LEU A 68 -5.45 11.72 -15.94
N ILE A 69 -4.17 11.57 -16.29
CA ILE A 69 -3.05 11.87 -15.41
C ILE A 69 -3.01 13.36 -15.06
N SER A 70 -3.34 14.26 -16.00
CA SER A 70 -3.37 15.70 -15.70
C SER A 70 -4.50 16.09 -14.75
N ILE A 71 -5.62 15.37 -14.77
CA ILE A 71 -6.77 15.59 -13.90
C ILE A 71 -6.57 14.94 -12.52
N TYR A 72 -6.20 13.66 -12.51
CA TYR A 72 -6.22 12.83 -11.30
C TYR A 72 -4.86 12.64 -10.66
N GLY A 73 -3.76 12.94 -11.36
CA GLY A 73 -2.41 12.77 -10.88
C GLY A 73 -1.77 11.43 -11.24
N ASN A 74 -0.47 11.29 -10.95
CA ASN A 74 0.36 10.14 -11.24
C ASN A 74 1.07 9.64 -9.98
N MET A 75 0.71 8.45 -9.49
CA MET A 75 1.32 7.87 -8.30
C MET A 75 2.86 7.71 -8.40
N GLN A 76 3.41 7.61 -9.62
CA GLN A 76 4.85 7.49 -9.82
C GLN A 76 5.63 8.77 -9.45
N ASN A 77 4.96 9.92 -9.30
CA ASN A 77 5.59 11.16 -8.86
C ASN A 77 5.73 11.26 -7.33
N GLY A 78 5.37 10.23 -6.58
CA GLY A 78 5.53 10.17 -5.12
C GLY A 78 4.75 11.27 -4.40
N SER A 79 5.43 12.11 -3.62
CA SER A 79 4.81 13.27 -2.94
C SER A 79 4.22 14.30 -3.92
N GLY A 80 4.70 14.31 -5.17
CA GLY A 80 4.15 15.11 -6.27
C GLY A 80 3.08 14.38 -7.09
N ALA A 81 2.53 13.26 -6.59
CA ALA A 81 1.54 12.48 -7.32
C ALA A 81 0.31 13.30 -7.74
N GLY A 82 -0.03 14.36 -7.00
CA GLY A 82 -1.28 15.07 -7.22
C GLY A 82 -2.48 14.16 -6.93
N GLY A 83 -3.67 14.68 -7.22
CA GLY A 83 -4.93 13.99 -6.94
C GLY A 83 -5.60 14.52 -5.68
N LYS A 84 -6.86 14.94 -5.84
CA LYS A 84 -7.70 15.37 -4.72
C LYS A 84 -8.02 14.16 -3.84
N PRO A 85 -8.05 14.29 -2.51
CA PRO A 85 -8.54 13.23 -1.66
C PRO A 85 -9.94 12.78 -2.10
N ARG A 86 -10.19 11.47 -2.04
CA ARG A 86 -11.54 10.92 -2.18
C ARG A 86 -12.42 11.50 -1.07
N THR A 87 -13.72 11.62 -1.31
CA THR A 87 -14.66 12.23 -0.36
C THR A 87 -15.62 11.19 0.19
N ILE A 88 -16.10 11.42 1.42
CA ILE A 88 -17.19 10.62 2.01
C ILE A 88 -18.42 10.62 1.11
N ASP A 89 -18.75 11.75 0.52
CA ASP A 89 -19.94 11.88 -0.34
C ASP A 89 -19.82 11.02 -1.60
N HIS A 90 -18.61 10.88 -2.17
CA HIS A 90 -18.36 9.95 -3.26
C HIS A 90 -18.65 8.50 -2.84
N PHE A 91 -18.16 8.08 -1.67
CA PHE A 91 -18.46 6.74 -1.16
C PHE A 91 -19.95 6.51 -0.91
N LYS A 92 -20.68 7.51 -0.42
CA LYS A 92 -22.14 7.41 -0.25
C LYS A 92 -22.86 7.27 -1.58
N GLN A 93 -22.50 8.09 -2.57
CA GLN A 93 -23.06 8.00 -3.92
C GLN A 93 -22.84 6.62 -4.53
N MET A 94 -21.64 6.04 -4.36
CA MET A 94 -21.35 4.68 -4.83
C MET A 94 -22.13 3.62 -4.04
N ALA A 95 -22.29 3.79 -2.72
CA ALA A 95 -23.08 2.86 -1.92
C ALA A 95 -24.57 2.84 -2.32
N ASP A 96 -25.12 4.00 -2.69
CA ASP A 96 -26.49 4.12 -3.18
C ASP A 96 -26.63 3.55 -4.60
N ALA A 97 -25.68 3.87 -5.50
CA ALA A 97 -25.68 3.37 -6.87
C ALA A 97 -25.53 1.85 -6.95
N TYR A 98 -24.79 1.27 -6.01
CA TYR A 98 -24.47 -0.16 -5.94
C TYR A 98 -25.30 -0.90 -4.88
N ALA A 99 -26.51 -0.43 -4.59
CA ALA A 99 -27.37 -1.03 -3.56
C ALA A 99 -27.66 -2.52 -3.81
N ASP A 100 -27.86 -2.90 -5.08
CA ASP A 100 -28.26 -4.24 -5.53
C ASP A 100 -27.09 -5.09 -6.06
N GLY A 101 -25.86 -4.58 -6.08
CA GLY A 101 -24.69 -5.25 -6.64
C GLY A 101 -23.60 -4.27 -7.08
N GLY A 102 -22.54 -4.77 -7.70
CA GLY A 102 -21.43 -3.94 -8.20
C GLY A 102 -21.75 -3.23 -9.53
N ASN A 103 -20.79 -2.48 -10.03
CA ASN A 103 -20.87 -1.74 -11.29
C ASN A 103 -21.17 -2.64 -12.50
N ASP A 104 -20.72 -3.89 -12.45
CA ASP A 104 -20.96 -4.93 -13.45
C ASP A 104 -22.42 -5.41 -13.49
N THR A 105 -23.17 -5.19 -12.41
CA THR A 105 -24.60 -5.54 -12.33
C THR A 105 -25.53 -4.45 -12.87
N LEU A 106 -25.01 -3.24 -13.10
CA LEU A 106 -25.80 -2.13 -13.61
C LEU A 106 -26.16 -2.32 -15.09
N SER A 107 -27.37 -1.89 -15.48
CA SER A 107 -27.80 -1.87 -16.89
C SER A 107 -26.89 -0.99 -17.76
N THR A 108 -26.30 0.04 -17.16
CA THR A 108 -25.29 0.90 -17.77
C THR A 108 -24.18 1.09 -16.75
N PRO A 109 -23.04 0.38 -16.89
CA PRO A 109 -21.91 0.53 -15.99
C PRO A 109 -21.37 1.96 -15.99
N LEU A 110 -21.03 2.45 -14.80
CA LEU A 110 -20.36 3.73 -14.63
C LEU A 110 -18.96 3.68 -15.25
N THR A 111 -18.52 4.82 -15.78
CA THR A 111 -17.19 5.06 -16.32
C THR A 111 -16.16 5.27 -15.20
N LEU A 112 -14.87 5.11 -15.51
CA LEU A 112 -13.78 5.27 -14.52
C LEU A 112 -13.85 6.62 -13.81
N GLU A 113 -14.20 7.67 -14.54
CA GLU A 113 -14.30 9.04 -14.08
C GLU A 113 -15.47 9.22 -13.11
N GLU A 114 -16.54 8.45 -13.28
CA GLU A 114 -17.72 8.45 -12.41
C GLU A 114 -17.47 7.62 -11.15
N HIS A 115 -16.91 6.41 -11.27
CA HIS A 115 -16.81 5.49 -10.14
C HIS A 115 -15.45 5.57 -9.40
N LEU A 116 -14.42 6.11 -10.05
CA LEU A 116 -13.07 6.32 -9.53
C LEU A 116 -12.44 5.03 -8.95
N SER A 117 -12.60 3.87 -9.59
CA SER A 117 -12.17 2.55 -9.08
C SER A 117 -12.89 2.04 -7.82
N ILE A 118 -14.01 2.66 -7.42
CA ILE A 118 -15.02 2.03 -6.56
C ILE A 118 -15.98 1.30 -7.49
N GLU A 119 -15.98 -0.03 -7.49
CA GLU A 119 -16.80 -0.82 -8.42
C GLU A 119 -17.76 -1.75 -7.70
N ASP A 120 -17.64 -1.88 -6.38
CA ASP A 120 -18.55 -2.61 -5.53
C ASP A 120 -19.18 -1.65 -4.51
N ARG A 121 -20.29 -2.07 -3.89
CA ARG A 121 -20.92 -1.34 -2.80
C ARG A 121 -19.95 -1.13 -1.64
N PRO A 122 -19.59 0.12 -1.27
CA PRO A 122 -18.82 0.37 -0.06
C PRO A 122 -19.62 -0.06 1.17
N LEU A 123 -19.06 -0.98 1.95
CA LEU A 123 -19.68 -1.51 3.16
C LEU A 123 -19.35 -0.62 4.37
N LEU A 124 -18.21 0.07 4.34
CA LEU A 124 -17.81 1.03 5.36
C LEU A 124 -17.55 2.40 4.73
N ILE A 125 -18.43 3.37 5.03
CA ILE A 125 -18.26 4.76 4.62
C ILE A 125 -17.31 5.46 5.61
N ILE A 126 -16.02 5.54 5.26
CA ILE A 126 -15.01 6.17 6.11
C ILE A 126 -14.34 7.35 5.39
N ASP A 127 -13.93 8.37 6.15
CA ASP A 127 -13.06 9.41 5.62
C ASP A 127 -11.75 8.77 5.13
N PRO A 128 -11.32 9.01 3.87
CA PRO A 128 -10.10 8.38 3.37
C PRO A 128 -8.83 8.77 4.13
N SER A 129 -8.83 9.91 4.84
CA SER A 129 -7.74 10.29 5.75
C SER A 129 -7.66 9.39 7.00
N HIS A 130 -8.73 8.67 7.33
CA HIS A 130 -8.80 7.72 8.44
C HIS A 130 -8.46 6.28 8.02
N ILE A 131 -8.10 6.04 6.76
CA ILE A 131 -7.52 4.77 6.34
C ILE A 131 -6.05 4.79 6.74
N ALA A 132 -5.64 3.95 7.68
CA ALA A 132 -4.25 3.87 8.12
C ALA A 132 -3.33 3.40 6.97
N PRO A 133 -2.07 3.86 6.93
CA PRO A 133 -1.09 3.20 6.09
C PRO A 133 -0.92 1.75 6.55
N MET A 134 -0.40 0.89 5.68
CA MET A 134 -0.17 -0.53 5.98
C MET A 134 1.34 -0.83 5.95
N PRO A 135 2.13 -0.43 6.97
CA PRO A 135 3.59 -0.46 6.90
C PRO A 135 4.18 -1.83 6.58
N LEU A 136 3.57 -2.89 7.10
CA LEU A 136 3.99 -4.23 6.76
C LEU A 136 3.80 -4.52 5.27
N HIS A 137 2.62 -4.26 4.72
CA HIS A 137 2.32 -4.53 3.32
C HIS A 137 3.21 -3.70 2.39
N LEU A 138 3.47 -2.44 2.76
CA LEU A 138 4.45 -1.59 2.08
C LEU A 138 5.84 -2.22 2.14
N THR A 139 6.25 -2.71 3.32
CA THR A 139 7.56 -3.36 3.50
C THR A 139 7.71 -4.59 2.63
N LEU A 140 6.71 -5.47 2.64
CA LEU A 140 6.73 -6.70 1.87
C LEU A 140 6.67 -6.42 0.37
N GLY A 141 5.74 -5.55 -0.05
CA GLY A 141 5.55 -5.16 -1.44
C GLY A 141 6.81 -4.52 -2.03
N ILE A 142 7.39 -3.51 -1.35
CA ILE A 142 8.57 -2.80 -1.86
C ILE A 142 9.81 -3.70 -1.86
N SER A 143 10.04 -4.48 -0.81
CA SER A 143 11.17 -5.42 -0.77
C SER A 143 11.10 -6.45 -1.90
N VAL A 144 9.93 -7.06 -2.13
CA VAL A 144 9.75 -8.02 -3.24
C VAL A 144 9.88 -7.32 -4.59
N TYR A 145 9.32 -6.11 -4.72
CA TYR A 145 9.42 -5.33 -5.95
C TYR A 145 10.88 -5.03 -6.33
N LEU A 146 11.73 -4.62 -5.38
CA LEU A 146 13.15 -4.37 -5.64
C LEU A 146 13.89 -5.64 -6.11
N LEU A 147 13.61 -6.79 -5.50
CA LEU A 147 14.23 -8.06 -5.92
C LEU A 147 13.79 -8.45 -7.33
N ARG A 148 12.49 -8.35 -7.60
CA ARG A 148 11.90 -8.62 -8.91
C ARG A 148 12.42 -7.67 -9.99
N LEU A 149 12.55 -6.38 -9.68
CA LEU A 149 13.05 -5.36 -10.60
C LEU A 149 14.47 -5.68 -11.06
N GLY A 150 15.32 -6.23 -10.19
CA GLY A 150 16.64 -6.73 -10.58
C GLY A 150 16.56 -7.85 -11.63
N ILE A 151 15.67 -8.83 -11.43
CA ILE A 151 15.47 -9.93 -12.38
C ILE A 151 14.94 -9.41 -13.72
N GLU A 152 13.95 -8.52 -13.68
CA GLU A 152 13.37 -7.90 -14.88
C GLU A 152 14.38 -7.05 -15.64
N ALA A 153 15.26 -6.32 -14.95
CA ALA A 153 16.34 -5.56 -15.56
C ALA A 153 17.33 -6.48 -16.33
N VAL A 154 17.76 -7.59 -15.71
CA VAL A 154 18.62 -8.56 -16.40
C VAL A 154 17.91 -9.20 -17.57
N TYR A 155 16.64 -9.58 -17.41
CA TYR A 155 15.84 -10.16 -18.49
C TYR A 155 15.73 -9.22 -19.68
N PHE A 156 15.40 -7.96 -19.44
CA PHE A 156 15.25 -6.96 -20.48
C PHE A 156 16.56 -6.69 -21.24
N LEU A 157 17.69 -6.66 -20.54
CA LEU A 157 18.99 -6.29 -21.11
C LEU A 157 19.77 -7.47 -21.71
N ARG A 158 19.60 -8.66 -21.16
CA ARG A 158 20.44 -9.84 -21.43
C ARG A 158 19.64 -11.08 -21.82
N GLY A 159 18.32 -11.03 -21.76
CA GLY A 159 17.44 -12.14 -22.11
C GLY A 159 17.23 -13.15 -20.99
N ARG A 160 16.49 -14.21 -21.32
CA ARG A 160 15.97 -15.20 -20.35
C ARG A 160 17.05 -15.98 -19.61
N VAL A 161 18.06 -16.48 -20.31
CA VAL A 161 19.08 -17.37 -19.71
C VAL A 161 19.89 -16.62 -18.64
N PRO A 162 20.47 -15.43 -18.90
CA PRO A 162 21.17 -14.66 -17.87
C PRO A 162 20.27 -14.24 -16.70
N ALA A 163 18.98 -13.97 -16.95
CA ALA A 163 18.03 -13.63 -15.90
C ALA A 163 17.74 -14.81 -14.96
N ALA A 164 17.66 -16.04 -15.50
CA ALA A 164 17.53 -17.24 -14.69
C ALA A 164 18.76 -17.46 -13.81
N THR A 165 19.97 -17.34 -14.38
CA THR A 165 21.22 -17.41 -13.62
C THR A 165 21.29 -16.34 -12.53
N TYR A 166 20.88 -15.10 -12.84
CA TYR A 166 20.81 -14.03 -11.83
C TYR A 166 19.82 -14.37 -10.72
N ALA A 167 18.63 -14.88 -11.04
CA ALA A 167 17.61 -15.25 -10.05
C ALA A 167 18.09 -16.37 -9.11
N GLU A 168 18.82 -17.36 -9.64
CA GLU A 168 19.45 -18.43 -8.84
C GLU A 168 20.53 -17.87 -7.90
N ASN A 169 21.43 -17.02 -8.44
CA ASN A 169 22.46 -16.37 -7.64
C ASN A 169 21.86 -15.44 -6.58
N LEU A 170 20.75 -14.77 -6.90
CA LEU A 170 20.02 -13.94 -5.95
C LEU A 170 19.42 -14.79 -4.84
N ALA A 171 18.77 -15.91 -5.17
CA ALA A 171 18.24 -16.83 -4.17
C ALA A 171 19.34 -17.38 -3.24
N ASN A 172 20.52 -17.72 -3.79
CA ASN A 172 21.67 -18.16 -3.02
C ASN A 172 22.22 -17.04 -2.12
N THR A 173 22.36 -15.82 -2.65
CA THR A 173 22.80 -14.64 -1.89
C THR A 173 21.85 -14.33 -0.74
N LEU A 174 20.54 -14.40 -0.99
CA LEU A 174 19.52 -14.21 0.03
C LEU A 174 19.62 -15.26 1.14
N ARG A 175 19.83 -16.53 0.76
CA ARG A 175 19.94 -17.64 1.72
C ARG A 175 21.22 -17.59 2.55
N GLN A 176 22.37 -17.46 1.88
CA GLN A 176 23.69 -17.64 2.48
C GLN A 176 24.25 -16.34 3.08
N SER A 177 24.18 -15.24 2.33
CA SER A 177 24.82 -13.97 2.72
C SER A 177 23.86 -13.05 3.46
N VAL A 178 22.59 -13.00 3.05
CA VAL A 178 21.59 -12.19 3.76
C VAL A 178 21.00 -12.95 4.95
N GLY A 179 20.97 -14.28 4.92
CA GLY A 179 20.45 -15.12 6.00
C GLY A 179 18.92 -15.16 6.03
N VAL A 180 18.31 -15.29 4.86
CA VAL A 180 16.86 -15.34 4.64
C VAL A 180 16.51 -16.57 3.80
N ALA A 181 15.67 -17.45 4.36
CA ALA A 181 15.14 -18.60 3.64
C ALA A 181 13.66 -18.33 3.27
N PRO A 182 13.22 -18.62 2.03
CA PRO A 182 11.82 -18.54 1.68
C PRO A 182 10.97 -19.37 2.64
N THR A 183 9.84 -18.84 3.09
CA THR A 183 8.93 -19.57 3.97
C THR A 183 8.02 -20.49 3.14
N PRO A 184 8.04 -21.82 3.37
CA PRO A 184 7.29 -22.78 2.53
C PRO A 184 5.77 -22.58 2.54
N TYR A 185 5.21 -22.20 3.69
CA TYR A 185 3.78 -22.05 3.92
C TYR A 185 3.20 -20.75 3.35
N PHE A 186 4.05 -19.91 2.77
CA PHE A 186 3.73 -18.61 2.22
C PHE A 186 3.96 -18.59 0.70
N ASN A 187 3.79 -19.71 0.00
CA ASN A 187 4.08 -19.82 -1.43
C ASN A 187 5.48 -19.27 -1.80
N GLY A 188 6.44 -19.38 -0.88
CA GLY A 188 7.79 -18.82 -1.03
C GLY A 188 7.93 -17.31 -0.79
N ALA A 189 6.93 -16.63 -0.21
CA ALA A 189 7.02 -15.22 0.15
C ALA A 189 7.92 -14.99 1.39
N PHE A 190 8.12 -13.72 1.74
CA PHE A 190 8.94 -13.31 2.87
C PHE A 190 8.09 -12.85 4.05
N GLU A 191 8.53 -13.17 5.26
CA GLU A 191 8.00 -12.56 6.48
C GLU A 191 8.46 -11.10 6.61
N GLY A 192 7.73 -10.28 7.38
CA GLY A 192 8.12 -8.90 7.66
C GLY A 192 9.55 -8.78 8.23
N ARG A 193 9.94 -9.69 9.12
CA ARG A 193 11.32 -9.75 9.67
C ARG A 193 12.37 -10.06 8.61
N GLN A 194 12.03 -10.88 7.63
CA GLN A 194 12.93 -11.22 6.55
C GLN A 194 13.13 -10.03 5.62
N CYS A 195 12.07 -9.28 5.29
CA CYS A 195 12.18 -8.03 4.53
C CYS A 195 13.00 -6.96 5.27
N GLN A 196 12.92 -6.89 6.60
CA GLN A 196 13.82 -6.04 7.40
C GLN A 196 15.29 -6.41 7.18
N ARG A 197 15.61 -7.71 7.25
CA ARG A 197 16.96 -8.22 7.05
C ARG A 197 17.46 -8.00 5.62
N ILE A 198 16.60 -8.19 4.63
CA ILE A 198 16.89 -7.88 3.21
C ILE A 198 17.22 -6.40 3.08
N GLY A 199 16.37 -5.51 3.60
CA GLY A 199 16.59 -4.06 3.58
C GLY A 199 17.97 -3.69 4.15
N GLN A 200 18.30 -4.18 5.35
CA GLN A 200 19.58 -3.93 6.00
C GLN A 200 20.80 -4.40 5.18
N ARG A 201 20.63 -5.41 4.31
CA ARG A 201 21.71 -6.01 3.51
C ARG A 201 21.50 -5.84 2.01
N LEU A 202 20.74 -4.83 1.58
CA LEU A 202 20.48 -4.56 0.16
C LEU A 202 21.75 -4.29 -0.64
N SER A 203 22.84 -3.84 -0.02
CA SER A 203 24.13 -3.67 -0.71
C SER A 203 24.61 -4.96 -1.37
N MET A 204 24.40 -6.12 -0.75
CA MET A 204 24.75 -7.42 -1.32
C MET A 204 23.95 -7.73 -2.60
N VAL A 205 22.68 -7.31 -2.64
CA VAL A 205 21.81 -7.46 -3.82
C VAL A 205 22.25 -6.51 -4.93
N CYS A 206 22.57 -5.27 -4.57
CA CYS A 206 23.11 -4.25 -5.46
C CYS A 206 24.43 -4.69 -6.13
N GLU A 207 25.37 -5.20 -5.33
CA GLU A 207 26.66 -5.73 -5.80
C GLU A 207 26.48 -6.90 -6.76
N LEU A 208 25.57 -7.83 -6.44
CA LEU A 208 25.24 -8.95 -7.33
C LEU A 208 24.69 -8.45 -8.67
N LEU A 209 23.73 -7.51 -8.66
CA LEU A 209 23.12 -6.99 -9.88
C LEU A 209 24.14 -6.29 -10.78
N ALA A 210 25.11 -5.58 -10.20
CA ALA A 210 26.16 -4.87 -10.94
C ALA A 210 26.98 -5.78 -11.87
N ALA A 211 27.10 -7.07 -11.55
CA ALA A 211 27.77 -8.04 -12.42
C ALA A 211 26.97 -8.42 -13.68
N PHE A 212 25.67 -8.14 -13.72
CA PHE A 212 24.77 -8.56 -14.81
C PHE A 212 24.31 -7.40 -15.71
N VAL A 213 24.28 -6.18 -15.20
CA VAL A 213 23.72 -5.00 -15.89
C VAL A 213 24.77 -3.90 -16.12
N PRO A 214 24.58 -3.00 -17.09
CA PRO A 214 25.44 -1.84 -17.28
C PRO A 214 25.49 -0.94 -16.04
N ALA A 215 26.60 -0.24 -15.85
CA ALA A 215 26.85 0.62 -14.69
C ALA A 215 25.75 1.68 -14.47
N ALA A 216 25.18 2.23 -15.54
CA ALA A 216 24.09 3.20 -15.44
C ALA A 216 22.83 2.61 -14.77
N VAL A 217 22.47 1.36 -15.13
CA VAL A 217 21.31 0.67 -14.56
C VAL A 217 21.58 0.27 -13.11
N SER A 218 22.78 -0.25 -12.83
CA SER A 218 23.20 -0.58 -11.46
C SER A 218 23.16 0.65 -10.56
N LYS A 219 23.64 1.82 -11.04
CA LYS A 219 23.60 3.07 -10.28
C LYS A 219 22.17 3.46 -9.88
N SER A 220 21.22 3.47 -10.82
CA SER A 220 19.81 3.80 -10.52
C SER A 220 19.15 2.77 -9.58
N TYR A 221 19.49 1.49 -9.72
CA TYR A 221 19.02 0.46 -8.80
C TYR A 221 19.57 0.67 -7.38
N ASN A 222 20.85 1.03 -7.27
CA ASN A 222 21.50 1.31 -5.99
C ASN A 222 20.89 2.53 -5.30
N GLU A 223 20.57 3.60 -6.04
CA GLU A 223 19.86 4.77 -5.52
C GLU A 223 18.47 4.40 -4.98
N SER A 224 17.75 3.53 -5.68
CA SER A 224 16.44 3.01 -5.25
C SER A 224 16.56 2.18 -3.97
N CYS A 225 17.57 1.30 -3.90
CA CYS A 225 17.85 0.48 -2.72
C CYS A 225 18.28 1.33 -1.51
N ALA A 226 19.14 2.33 -1.73
CA ALA A 226 19.57 3.26 -0.69
C ALA A 226 18.38 4.08 -0.16
N THR A 227 17.48 4.50 -1.04
CA THR A 227 16.23 5.18 -0.63
C THR A 227 15.37 4.27 0.23
N TRP A 228 15.19 3.00 -0.16
CA TRP A 228 14.45 2.05 0.64
C TRP A 228 15.10 1.77 2.00
N GLN A 229 16.42 1.63 2.04
CA GLN A 229 17.18 1.46 3.29
C GLN A 229 16.97 2.60 4.28
N ARG A 230 16.80 3.84 3.80
CA ARG A 230 16.50 5.00 4.64
C ARG A 230 15.05 5.01 5.14
N ILE A 231 14.11 4.66 4.27
CA ILE A 231 12.67 4.71 4.57
C ILE A 231 12.22 3.57 5.48
N LEU A 232 12.75 2.37 5.27
CA LEU A 232 12.36 1.15 5.97
C LEU A 232 12.32 1.28 7.50
N PRO A 233 13.36 1.77 8.21
CA PRO A 233 13.32 1.92 9.65
C PRO A 233 12.32 2.99 10.13
N ILE A 234 12.02 4.00 9.30
CA ILE A 234 11.01 5.02 9.62
C ILE A 234 9.61 4.39 9.55
N LEU A 235 9.35 3.57 8.52
CA LEU A 235 8.05 2.92 8.36
C LEU A 235 7.75 1.87 9.44
N THR A 236 8.77 1.22 10.01
CA THR A 236 8.56 0.05 10.88
C THR A 236 8.85 0.29 12.36
N ARG A 237 9.31 1.49 12.73
CA ARG A 237 9.45 1.87 14.13
C ARG A 237 8.09 2.24 14.76
N ALA A 238 8.04 2.17 16.08
CA ALA A 238 6.88 2.54 16.87
C ALA A 238 6.77 4.03 17.20
N GLY A 239 7.82 4.80 16.90
CA GLY A 239 7.94 6.21 17.26
C GLY A 239 7.45 7.15 16.18
N ASP A 240 7.05 8.35 16.60
CA ASP A 240 6.55 9.39 15.71
C ASP A 240 7.56 9.75 14.62
N VAL A 241 7.07 10.15 13.45
CA VAL A 241 7.88 10.64 12.34
C VAL A 241 8.10 12.14 12.53
N SER A 242 9.35 12.58 12.58
CA SER A 242 9.67 14.01 12.64
C SER A 242 9.29 14.73 11.35
N SER A 243 9.11 16.05 11.41
CA SER A 243 8.83 16.85 10.22
C SER A 243 9.93 16.73 9.16
N ASP A 244 11.19 16.60 9.56
CA ASP A 244 12.32 16.45 8.64
C ASP A 244 12.28 15.10 7.90
N GLU A 245 11.93 14.03 8.61
CA GLU A 245 11.73 12.69 8.03
C GLU A 245 10.50 12.65 7.12
N ALA A 246 9.42 13.34 7.49
CA ALA A 246 8.21 13.44 6.67
C ALA A 246 8.43 14.26 5.38
N SER A 247 9.35 15.23 5.41
CA SER A 247 9.66 16.12 4.28
C SER A 247 10.72 15.56 3.34
N GLY A 248 11.31 14.38 3.65
CA GLY A 248 12.34 13.77 2.82
C GLY A 248 13.61 14.61 2.66
N GLY A 249 13.98 15.43 3.66
CA GLY A 249 15.22 16.21 3.62
C GLY A 249 15.28 17.30 2.53
N GLY A 250 14.14 17.85 2.12
CA GLY A 250 14.07 19.01 1.24
C GLY A 250 12.92 19.94 1.65
N SER A 251 13.24 21.15 2.10
CA SER A 251 12.26 22.19 2.42
C SER A 251 11.31 22.45 1.24
N ARG A 252 10.00 22.34 1.48
CA ARG A 252 9.05 23.34 0.98
C ARG A 252 7.72 23.29 1.72
N GLY A 253 7.30 24.48 2.15
CA GLY A 253 6.22 24.73 3.08
C GLY A 253 4.82 24.38 2.55
N GLY A 254 3.91 24.26 3.52
CA GLY A 254 2.47 24.30 3.31
C GLY A 254 1.75 22.96 3.44
N ALA A 255 1.85 22.29 4.59
CA ALA A 255 0.97 21.15 4.91
C ALA A 255 0.30 21.36 6.27
N ARG A 256 -1.03 21.22 6.28
CA ARG A 256 -1.87 21.22 7.49
C ARG A 256 -1.36 20.16 8.49
N ARG A 257 -1.45 20.51 9.78
CA ARG A 257 -0.93 19.75 10.93
C ARG A 257 -1.25 18.24 10.82
N PRO A 258 -0.25 17.35 10.90
CA PRO A 258 -0.49 15.92 11.06
C PRO A 258 -0.95 15.63 12.49
N VAL A 259 -1.95 14.76 12.63
CA VAL A 259 -2.37 14.18 13.92
C VAL A 259 -1.36 13.07 14.26
N PRO A 260 -0.71 13.08 15.43
CA PRO A 260 0.25 12.04 15.81
C PRO A 260 -0.50 10.79 16.26
N ILE A 261 -0.14 9.63 15.72
CA ILE A 261 -0.63 8.32 16.20
C ILE A 261 0.59 7.42 16.39
N GLY A 262 1.05 7.33 17.64
CA GLY A 262 2.12 6.43 18.07
C GLY A 262 1.62 5.01 18.34
N GLY A 263 2.45 4.01 18.06
CA GLY A 263 2.15 2.60 18.34
C GLY A 263 3.00 1.61 17.56
N ARG A 264 3.42 0.52 18.20
CA ARG A 264 4.34 -0.52 17.71
C ARG A 264 3.55 -1.67 17.06
N TRP A 265 3.87 -2.07 15.82
CA TRP A 265 3.07 -3.03 15.03
C TRP A 265 3.87 -4.25 14.54
N ARG A 266 3.20 -5.42 14.40
CA ARG A 266 3.68 -6.66 13.73
C ARG A 266 2.55 -7.33 12.96
N PHE A 267 2.80 -7.83 11.74
CA PHE A 267 1.98 -8.84 11.03
C PHE A 267 2.83 -9.61 9.98
N ALA A 268 2.24 -10.57 9.26
CA ALA A 268 2.74 -11.30 8.08
C ALA A 268 1.73 -11.24 6.91
N VAL A 269 2.10 -11.63 5.67
CA VAL A 269 1.23 -11.62 4.47
C VAL A 269 1.51 -12.83 3.58
N VAL A 270 0.46 -13.46 3.03
CA VAL A 270 0.46 -14.13 1.71
C VAL A 270 -0.92 -14.11 1.05
N GLY A 271 -0.88 -14.05 -0.28
CA GLY A 271 -2.04 -13.94 -1.16
C GLY A 271 -2.85 -15.21 -1.37
N ARG A 272 -4.09 -14.97 -1.81
CA ARG A 272 -5.07 -15.86 -2.46
C ARG A 272 -4.77 -17.35 -2.32
N ASP A 273 -5.16 -17.90 -1.18
CA ASP A 273 -6.43 -18.60 -0.97
C ASP A 273 -6.83 -18.46 0.51
N CYS A 274 -8.09 -18.13 0.80
CA CYS A 274 -8.60 -17.75 2.15
C CYS A 274 -8.55 -18.93 3.16
N PRO A 275 -8.65 -18.74 4.51
CA PRO A 275 -8.83 -17.50 5.27
C PRO A 275 -7.83 -17.31 6.43
N ALA A 276 -7.42 -16.06 6.66
CA ALA A 276 -7.10 -15.55 7.99
C ALA A 276 -7.23 -14.02 7.97
N THR A 277 -8.47 -13.55 8.00
CA THR A 277 -8.77 -12.13 8.20
C THR A 277 -8.38 -11.73 9.62
N HIS A 278 -7.23 -11.07 9.77
CA HIS A 278 -6.88 -10.38 11.00
C HIS A 278 -7.30 -8.91 10.88
N ALA A 279 -8.58 -8.64 11.16
CA ALA A 279 -9.08 -7.28 11.31
C ALA A 279 -8.78 -6.78 12.74
N TRP A 280 -8.22 -5.59 12.88
CA TRP A 280 -8.07 -4.91 14.16
C TRP A 280 -8.66 -3.50 14.01
N ALA A 281 -9.77 -3.25 14.68
CA ALA A 281 -10.33 -1.91 14.81
C ALA A 281 -9.76 -1.24 16.07
N TRP A 282 -9.23 -0.02 15.93
CA TRP A 282 -8.80 0.78 17.07
C TRP A 282 -9.80 1.91 17.28
N VAL A 283 -10.29 2.04 18.52
CA VAL A 283 -11.12 3.16 18.98
C VAL A 283 -10.19 4.12 19.72
N ALA A 284 -9.95 5.30 19.14
CA ALA A 284 -9.33 6.40 19.85
C ALA A 284 -10.43 7.28 20.44
N ALA A 285 -10.52 7.34 21.77
CA ALA A 285 -11.33 8.33 22.48
C ALA A 285 -10.56 9.65 22.56
N ARG A 286 -11.24 10.78 22.31
CA ARG A 286 -10.72 12.12 22.62
C ARG A 286 -11.28 12.64 23.93
#